data_AF-A0A1J4UTJ0-F1
#
_entry.id   AF-A0A1J4UTJ0-F1
#
_cell.length_a   1.000
_cell.length_b   1.000
_cell.length_c   1.000
_cell.angle_alpha   90.00
_cell.angle_beta   90.00
_cell.angle_gamma   90.00
#
_symmetry.space_group_name_H-M   'P 1'
#
loop_
_entity.id
_entity.type
_entity.pdbx_description
1 polymer ?
#
loop_
_entity_poly.entity_id
_entity_poly.type
_entity_poly.pdbx_seq_one_letter_code
_entity_poly.pdbx_strand_id
1 'polypeptide(L)'
;MLPSPFPEPSIQYVTVTARQFDFEPSEITVKKNVPVRLTLVSEDVEHGLSVPGLGIDLKASPGNEAETTFTPDTAGDYAFHCNVYCGSGHGEMTGVIRVVG
;
A
#
# COMPACT_ATOMS: atom_id res chain seq x y z
N MET A 1 5.94 -35.73 9.92
CA MET A 1 5.25 -34.43 9.72
C MET A 1 4.85 -34.39 8.26
N LEU A 2 3.58 -34.68 7.95
CA LEU A 2 3.06 -34.63 6.58
C LEU A 2 2.90 -33.14 6.22
N PRO A 3 3.44 -32.66 5.08
CA PRO A 3 3.14 -31.31 4.61
C PRO A 3 1.65 -31.23 4.23
N SER A 4 0.98 -30.16 4.65
CA SER A 4 -0.43 -29.91 4.32
C SER A 4 -0.65 -29.93 2.80
N PRO A 5 -1.70 -30.61 2.31
CA PRO A 5 -2.00 -30.73 0.87
C PRO A 5 -2.67 -29.48 0.27
N PHE A 6 -2.88 -28.43 1.07
CA PHE A 6 -3.49 -27.18 0.63
C PHE A 6 -2.40 -26.15 0.37
N PRO A 7 -2.35 -25.51 -0.82
CA PRO A 7 -1.56 -24.31 -0.97
C PRO A 7 -2.11 -23.27 0.00
N GLU A 8 -1.33 -22.90 1.01
CA GLU A 8 -1.64 -21.75 1.85
C GLU A 8 -1.81 -20.54 0.92
N PRO A 9 -2.83 -19.69 1.10
CA PRO A 9 -2.96 -18.49 0.28
C PRO A 9 -1.67 -17.69 0.44
N SER A 10 -0.90 -17.58 -0.65
CA SER A 10 0.36 -16.86 -0.65
C SER A 10 0.07 -15.39 -0.43
N ILE A 11 0.43 -14.88 0.75
CA ILE A 11 0.32 -13.46 1.08
C ILE A 11 1.11 -12.67 0.04
N GLN A 12 0.50 -11.63 -0.51
CA GLN A 12 1.17 -10.67 -1.39
C GLN A 12 1.83 -9.60 -0.53
N TYR A 13 3.15 -9.44 -0.65
CA TYR A 13 3.88 -8.38 0.04
C TYR A 13 4.07 -7.21 -0.92
N VAL A 14 3.66 -6.02 -0.48
CA VAL A 14 3.79 -4.79 -1.24
C VAL A 14 4.49 -3.77 -0.37
N THR A 15 5.60 -3.22 -0.86
CA THR A 15 6.30 -2.10 -0.23
C THR A 15 6.14 -0.88 -1.12
N VAL A 16 5.70 0.22 -0.53
CA VAL A 16 5.61 1.54 -1.17
C VAL A 16 6.59 2.46 -0.48
N THR A 17 7.53 2.99 -1.24
CA THR A 17 8.47 4.00 -0.81
C THR A 17 7.89 5.38 -1.12
N ALA A 18 7.78 6.21 -0.10
CA ALA A 18 7.34 7.59 -0.21
C ALA A 18 8.54 8.53 -0.08
N ARG A 19 8.60 9.47 -1.02
CA ARG A 19 9.55 10.57 -1.08
C ARG A 19 8.79 11.80 -1.53
N GLN A 20 9.33 12.99 -1.32
CA GLN A 20 8.65 14.23 -1.67
C GLN A 20 8.10 14.17 -3.11
N PHE A 21 6.76 14.26 -3.17
CA PHE A 21 5.95 14.35 -4.39
C PHE A 21 5.82 13.05 -5.19
N ASP A 22 6.30 11.90 -4.70
CA ASP A 22 6.27 10.65 -5.44
C ASP A 22 6.11 9.39 -4.56
N PHE A 23 5.38 8.41 -5.08
CA PHE A 23 5.30 7.06 -4.52
C PHE A 23 5.93 6.06 -5.48
N GLU A 24 6.78 5.19 -4.96
CA GLU A 24 7.40 4.11 -5.72
C GLU A 24 7.08 2.73 -5.10
N PRO A 25 6.37 1.84 -5.81
CA PRO A 25 5.67 2.07 -7.08
C PRO A 25 4.39 2.92 -6.90
N SER A 26 4.06 3.72 -7.91
CA SER A 26 2.80 4.47 -7.99
C SER A 26 1.64 3.62 -8.53
N GLU A 27 1.94 2.50 -9.19
CA GLU A 27 0.97 1.52 -9.66
C GLU A 27 1.25 0.15 -9.04
N ILE A 28 0.27 -0.39 -8.32
CA ILE A 28 0.38 -1.65 -7.59
C ILE A 28 -0.69 -2.60 -8.11
N THR A 29 -0.37 -3.86 -8.38
CA THR A 29 -1.35 -4.88 -8.75
C THR A 29 -1.42 -5.96 -7.68
N VAL A 30 -2.62 -6.25 -7.16
CA VAL A 30 -2.87 -7.30 -6.17
C VAL A 30 -4.06 -8.15 -6.58
N LYS A 31 -4.10 -9.41 -6.12
CA LYS A 31 -5.22 -10.34 -6.38
C LYS A 31 -6.36 -10.18 -5.39
N LYS A 32 -7.60 -10.22 -5.91
CA LYS A 32 -8.84 -10.34 -5.13
C LYS A 32 -8.82 -11.62 -4.30
N ASN A 33 -9.38 -11.57 -3.09
CA ASN A 33 -9.45 -12.66 -2.11
C ASN A 33 -8.10 -13.25 -1.68
N VAL A 34 -6.99 -12.54 -1.93
CA VAL A 34 -5.66 -12.93 -1.48
C VAL A 34 -5.16 -11.89 -0.47
N PRO A 35 -4.70 -12.29 0.72
CA PRO A 35 -4.18 -11.34 1.70
C PRO A 35 -3.01 -10.53 1.15
N VAL A 36 -2.99 -9.24 1.46
CA VAL A 36 -1.94 -8.30 1.09
C VAL A 36 -1.37 -7.70 2.37
N ARG A 37 -0.05 -7.77 2.54
CA ARG A 37 0.66 -6.97 3.54
C ARG A 37 1.31 -5.78 2.83
N LEU A 38 0.79 -4.60 3.12
CA LEU A 38 1.24 -3.33 2.56
C LEU A 38 2.13 -2.63 3.59
N THR A 39 3.34 -2.27 3.19
CA THR A 39 4.31 -1.52 3.99
C THR A 39 4.57 -0.18 3.32
N LEU A 40 4.45 0.90 4.08
CA LEU A 40 4.85 2.24 3.69
C LEU A 40 6.22 2.55 4.32
N VAL A 41 7.16 2.94 3.49
CA VAL A 41 8.50 3.43 3.87
C VAL A 41 8.57 4.90 3.50
N SER A 42 9.24 5.72 4.32
CA SER A 42 9.58 7.10 3.96
C SER A 42 11.09 7.29 3.91
N GLU A 43 11.58 7.97 2.87
CA GLU A 43 13.00 8.27 2.69
C GLU A 43 13.42 9.67 3.16
N ASP A 44 12.49 10.62 3.36
CA ASP A 44 12.83 12.02 3.60
C ASP A 44 12.04 12.71 4.73
N VAL A 45 10.71 12.75 4.68
CA VAL A 45 9.84 13.41 5.66
C VAL A 45 8.66 12.53 6.03
N GLU A 46 7.84 12.93 7.01
CA GLU A 46 6.62 12.18 7.28
C GLU A 46 5.69 12.21 6.06
N HIS A 47 5.26 11.02 5.63
CA HIS A 47 4.26 10.84 4.58
C HIS A 47 3.10 10.01 5.08
N GLY A 48 1.94 10.28 4.51
CA GLY A 48 0.76 9.45 4.65
C GLY A 48 0.54 8.59 3.40
N LEU A 49 -0.12 7.44 3.56
CA LEU A 49 -0.68 6.67 2.46
C LEU A 49 -2.13 6.36 2.82
N SER A 50 -3.06 7.06 2.17
CA SER A 50 -4.50 6.88 2.36
C SER A 50 -5.10 6.21 1.14
N VAL A 51 -5.78 5.08 1.33
CA VAL A 51 -6.54 4.35 0.30
C VAL A 51 -8.00 4.20 0.76
N PRO A 52 -8.86 5.23 0.59
CA PRO A 52 -10.20 5.23 1.17
C PRO A 52 -11.07 4.05 0.74
N GLY A 53 -10.97 3.62 -0.52
CA GLY A 53 -11.75 2.48 -1.05
C GLY A 53 -11.33 1.12 -0.49
N LEU A 54 -10.19 1.03 0.19
CA LEU A 54 -9.72 -0.16 0.92
C LEU A 54 -9.68 0.06 2.45
N GLY A 55 -10.08 1.24 2.94
CA GLY A 55 -10.04 1.58 4.36
C GLY A 55 -8.62 1.65 4.95
N ILE A 56 -7.62 1.95 4.13
CA ILE A 56 -6.21 1.99 4.54
C ILE A 56 -5.82 3.43 4.88
N ASP A 57 -5.17 3.60 6.02
CA ASP A 57 -4.51 4.85 6.43
C ASP A 57 -3.20 4.48 7.13
N LEU A 58 -2.07 4.82 6.51
CA LEU A 58 -0.73 4.58 7.04
C LEU A 58 0.03 5.91 7.14
N LYS A 59 0.95 5.99 8.10
CA LYS A 59 1.88 7.12 8.24
C LYS A 59 3.27 6.59 8.51
N ALA A 60 4.25 7.01 7.72
CA ALA A 60 5.64 6.61 7.87
C ALA A 60 6.53 7.85 7.95
N SER A 61 7.57 7.74 8.78
CA SER A 61 8.64 8.74 8.91
C SER A 61 9.98 8.09 8.62
N PRO A 62 11.05 8.84 8.29
CA PRO A 62 12.37 8.27 8.09
C PRO A 62 12.79 7.37 9.26
N GLY A 63 13.15 6.13 8.97
CA GLY A 63 13.52 5.11 9.95
C GLY A 63 12.36 4.48 10.74
N ASN A 64 11.11 4.85 10.44
CA ASN A 64 9.90 4.30 11.07
C ASN A 64 8.87 3.94 9.99
N GLU A 65 8.91 2.70 9.55
CA GLU A 65 7.97 2.13 8.58
C GLU A 65 6.61 1.86 9.22
N ALA A 66 5.55 1.87 8.40
CA ALA A 66 4.21 1.48 8.83
C ALA A 66 3.67 0.35 7.96
N GLU A 67 2.95 -0.60 8.56
CA GLU A 67 2.39 -1.73 7.84
C GLU A 67 0.91 -1.96 8.18
N THR A 68 0.17 -2.49 7.21
CA THR A 68 -1.17 -3.03 7.42
C THR A 68 -1.36 -4.30 6.60
N THR A 69 -2.30 -5.15 7.03
CA THR A 69 -2.72 -6.32 6.28
C THR A 69 -4.20 -6.20 5.95
N PHE A 70 -4.55 -6.39 4.68
CA PHE A 70 -5.93 -6.37 4.20
C PHE A 70 -6.15 -7.50 3.19
N THR A 71 -7.40 -7.84 2.93
CA THR A 71 -7.77 -8.80 1.87
C THR A 71 -8.84 -8.15 1.00
N PRO A 72 -8.52 -7.71 -0.23
CA PRO A 72 -9.49 -7.04 -1.07
C PRO A 72 -10.51 -8.05 -1.62
N ASP A 73 -11.80 -7.83 -1.35
CA ASP A 73 -12.90 -8.70 -1.81
C ASP A 73 -13.53 -8.26 -3.14
N THR A 74 -13.18 -7.06 -3.63
CA THR A 74 -13.75 -6.46 -4.84
C THR A 74 -12.64 -6.08 -5.81
N ALA A 75 -12.82 -6.42 -7.09
CA ALA A 75 -11.89 -6.05 -8.15
C ALA A 75 -12.14 -4.60 -8.60
N GLY A 76 -11.09 -3.89 -8.98
CA GLY A 76 -11.19 -2.49 -9.37
C GLY A 76 -9.91 -1.70 -9.06
N ASP A 77 -9.94 -0.42 -9.42
CA ASP A 77 -8.84 0.51 -9.21
C ASP A 77 -9.12 1.37 -7.98
N TYR A 78 -8.18 1.35 -7.03
CA TYR A 78 -8.27 2.05 -5.76
C TYR A 78 -7.19 3.12 -5.70
N ALA A 79 -7.58 4.38 -5.89
CA ALA A 79 -6.66 5.50 -5.80
C ALA A 79 -6.13 5.67 -4.37
N PHE A 80 -4.84 6.00 -4.26
CA PHE A 80 -4.21 6.39 -3.02
C PHE A 80 -3.49 7.72 -3.16
N HIS A 81 -3.32 8.42 -2.03
CA HIS A 81 -2.70 9.74 -1.99
C HIS A 81 -2.00 9.97 -0.64
N CYS A 82 -1.11 10.95 -0.62
CA CYS A 82 -0.54 11.43 0.63
C CYS A 82 -1.56 12.29 1.39
N ASN A 83 -1.84 11.97 2.66
CA ASN A 83 -2.76 12.74 3.52
C ASN A 83 -2.06 13.46 4.69
N VAL A 84 -0.73 13.43 4.71
CA VAL A 84 0.12 14.19 5.64
C VAL A 84 0.86 15.27 4.87
N TYR A 85 0.71 16.54 5.27
CA TYR A 85 1.37 17.64 4.58
C TYR A 85 2.90 17.46 4.57
N CYS A 86 3.45 17.17 3.39
CA CYS A 86 4.86 16.85 3.18
C CYS A 86 5.62 17.90 2.33
N GLY A 87 4.96 19.00 1.94
CA GLY A 87 5.56 20.08 1.14
C GLY A 87 4.62 20.65 0.07
N SER A 88 5.12 21.55 -0.78
CA SER A 88 4.28 22.27 -1.76
C SER A 88 3.65 21.39 -2.84
N GLY A 89 4.29 20.28 -3.23
CA GLY A 89 3.74 19.29 -4.17
C GLY A 89 2.91 18.19 -3.50
N HIS A 90 2.56 18.33 -2.21
CA HIS A 90 1.81 17.32 -1.45
C HIS A 90 0.52 16.84 -2.16
N GLY A 91 -0.21 17.76 -2.80
CA GLY A 91 -1.48 17.45 -3.46
C GLY A 91 -1.36 16.62 -4.74
N GLU A 92 -0.16 16.53 -5.33
CA GLU A 92 0.06 15.77 -6.59
C GLU A 92 0.50 14.33 -6.32
N MET A 93 0.84 14.01 -5.07
CA MET A 93 1.39 12.74 -4.66
C MET A 93 0.29 11.67 -4.59
N THR A 94 0.12 10.95 -5.69
CA THR A 94 -0.98 9.99 -5.92
C THR A 94 -0.50 8.70 -6.58
N GLY A 95 -1.30 7.64 -6.46
CA GLY A 95 -1.09 6.37 -7.13
C GLY A 95 -2.34 5.50 -7.13
N VAL A 96 -2.23 4.26 -7.59
CA VAL A 96 -3.35 3.32 -7.71
C VAL A 96 -2.97 1.90 -7.30
N ILE A 97 -3.84 1.26 -6.51
CA ILE A 97 -3.84 -0.19 -6.30
C ILE A 97 -4.92 -0.78 -7.21
N ARG A 98 -4.51 -1.60 -8.18
CA ARG A 98 -5.41 -2.38 -9.04
C ARG A 98 -5.62 -3.76 -8.44
N VAL A 99 -6.87 -4.06 -8.09
CA VAL A 99 -7.27 -5.39 -7.62
C VAL A 99 -7.77 -6.19 -8.82
N VAL A 100 -7.06 -7.27 -9.16
CA VAL A 100 -7.40 -8.17 -10.28
C VAL A 100 -8.04 -9.47 -9.78
N GLY A 101 -8.97 -10.02 -10.57
CA GLY A 101 -9.70 -11.27 -10.27
C GLY A 101 -9.01 -12.52 -10.79
#